data_AF-A0A7S4UEN4-F1
#
_entry.id   AF-A0A7S4UEN4-F1
#
_cell.length_a   1.000
_cell.length_b   1.000
_cell.length_c   1.000
_cell.angle_alpha   90.00
_cell.angle_beta   90.00
_cell.angle_gamma   90.00
#
_symmetry.space_group_name_H-M   'P 1'
#
loop_
_entity.id
_entity.type
_entity.pdbx_description
1 polymer ?
#
loop_
_entity_poly.entity_id
_entity_poly.type
_entity_poly.pdbx_seq_one_letter_code
_entity_poly.pdbx_strand_id
1 'polypeptide(L)'
;EKTGSDRHAAVTLQPQRPRPPRDLSISGARSCKPTAAAAAFPMLAQRVLRVLALAALASAGQAAPSGADLRRAKTKKPRDAYRGDDQAKMSRVLNQHLQRAEVNTKACNKWLPEELQAFMTLVLEHRTDELQEVYHAAKDRRKMHLGGVHEYLAHWGKLNLISSNHPHLLEPQRESHCREAVMWWVHHLSEDTRRGLRTRNVTVPLLPEGPKKTCGRGEGDDERRACLSINEPNSCDWCHSTQASHDAGEPGTSPPNALDPKFHGPDDGNPKGWDRTRRCDQDQMPRCKPCEGIGGRAWSDKNEDIDTTPCEVVALPEKVNMSTVAKPLYPKTFTVKRKDGKQGGYSDTLIGWKTDPFCFGFFPQNDSIKPLCYRSEDSYVKYYDIEREAARTDYTLKLPGPFSIFPNVSAVILQANDTMWVQNHLWFVDQCICTNPSGNHCTNPPCKNYIWHWDTFKDAQYLGRERIGAEWIQNHGTGKASKIMELDHFILWSHHVWTDPVSKRPVRMWKPFNGLQVYDPEAWTDSVEDPSVFDNPPAKCKKGGAAIRINCDDDGWYHPKKSEGLEHLEALYAMAEQAQRTQELVV
;
A
#
# COMPACT_ATOMS: atom_id res chain seq x y z
N GLU A 1 64.26 1.24 39.81
CA GLU A 1 62.95 1.71 40.29
C GLU A 1 61.94 1.53 39.16
N LYS A 2 61.20 0.41 39.21
CA LYS A 2 59.80 0.29 39.65
C LYS A 2 58.79 0.85 38.65
N THR A 3 58.39 -0.08 37.79
CA THR A 3 57.12 -0.21 37.09
C THR A 3 55.93 -0.20 38.06
N GLY A 4 54.82 0.43 37.66
CA GLY A 4 53.52 0.39 38.32
C GLY A 4 52.48 -0.22 37.40
N SER A 5 52.00 -1.40 37.78
CA SER A 5 50.97 -2.24 37.14
C SER A 5 49.64 -2.02 37.85
N ASP A 6 48.52 -2.03 37.12
CA ASP A 6 47.26 -2.68 37.54
C ASP A 6 46.33 -2.82 36.30
N ARG A 7 46.14 -4.03 35.77
CA ARG A 7 45.12 -5.05 36.10
C ARG A 7 43.71 -4.71 35.58
N HIS A 8 43.42 -5.14 34.33
CA HIS A 8 42.06 -5.49 33.90
C HIS A 8 41.96 -6.99 33.66
N ALA A 9 40.95 -7.59 34.29
CA ALA A 9 40.66 -9.01 34.28
C ALA A 9 40.07 -9.46 32.93
N ALA A 10 40.67 -10.49 32.34
CA ALA A 10 40.11 -11.23 31.23
C ALA A 10 39.12 -12.28 31.77
N VAL A 11 37.86 -12.21 31.34
CA VAL A 11 36.88 -13.29 31.52
C VAL A 11 36.91 -14.16 30.26
N THR A 12 37.47 -15.36 30.41
CA THR A 12 37.51 -16.39 29.37
C THR A 12 36.16 -17.10 29.32
N LEU A 13 35.40 -16.92 28.24
CA LEU A 13 34.22 -17.75 27.94
C LEU A 13 34.65 -18.99 27.17
N GLN A 14 34.45 -20.16 27.77
CA GLN A 14 34.63 -21.46 27.12
C GLN A 14 33.44 -21.75 26.17
N PRO A 15 33.67 -22.39 25.00
CA PRO A 15 32.60 -22.84 24.13
C PRO A 15 31.95 -24.12 24.66
N GLN A 16 30.62 -24.11 24.85
CA GLN A 16 29.86 -25.32 25.14
C GLN A 16 29.69 -26.18 23.88
N ARG A 17 30.01 -27.48 24.01
CA ARG A 17 29.85 -28.50 22.96
C ARG A 17 28.38 -28.88 22.75
N PRO A 18 27.96 -29.22 21.53
CA PRO A 18 26.62 -29.74 21.26
C PRO A 18 26.46 -31.19 21.78
N ARG A 19 25.28 -31.50 22.33
CA ARG A 19 24.89 -32.87 22.71
C ARG A 19 24.36 -33.63 21.47
N PRO A 20 24.66 -34.94 21.35
CA PRO A 20 24.21 -35.76 20.23
C PRO A 20 22.74 -36.21 20.36
N PRO A 21 22.10 -36.62 19.25
CA PRO A 21 20.72 -37.10 19.24
C PRO A 21 20.62 -38.52 19.82
N ARG A 22 19.52 -38.80 20.52
CA ARG A 22 19.15 -40.15 20.93
C ARG A 22 18.21 -40.74 19.89
N ASP A 23 18.73 -41.75 19.18
CA ASP A 23 17.93 -42.75 18.48
C ASP A 23 17.21 -43.65 19.49
N LEU A 24 15.95 -43.94 19.23
CA LEU A 24 15.27 -45.16 19.70
C LEU A 24 14.26 -45.58 18.64
N SER A 25 14.71 -46.52 17.80
CA SER A 25 13.87 -47.46 17.06
C SER A 25 13.15 -48.38 18.04
N ILE A 26 11.90 -48.77 17.74
CA ILE A 26 11.43 -50.16 17.75
C ILE A 26 10.06 -50.23 17.05
N SER A 27 10.01 -51.09 16.04
CA SER A 27 8.85 -51.62 15.34
C SER A 27 8.00 -52.57 16.21
N GLY A 28 6.69 -52.60 16.03
CA GLY A 28 5.86 -53.68 16.57
C GLY A 28 4.37 -53.55 16.24
N ALA A 29 3.93 -54.25 15.20
CA ALA A 29 2.53 -54.38 14.82
C ALA A 29 1.66 -55.05 15.90
N ARG A 30 0.41 -54.61 16.04
CA ARG A 30 -0.73 -55.47 16.40
C ARG A 30 -2.07 -54.81 16.07
N SER A 31 -2.83 -55.52 15.24
CA SER A 31 -4.25 -55.38 14.97
C SER A 31 -5.08 -55.66 16.23
N CYS A 32 -6.14 -54.88 16.47
CA CYS A 32 -7.40 -55.35 17.03
C CYS A 32 -8.53 -54.30 16.91
N LYS A 33 -9.73 -54.83 16.74
CA LYS A 33 -11.05 -54.23 16.40
C LYS A 33 -11.65 -53.32 17.49
N PRO A 34 -12.77 -52.62 17.19
CA PRO A 34 -13.26 -51.48 17.98
C PRO A 34 -14.10 -51.93 19.18
N THR A 35 -14.06 -51.15 20.26
CA THR A 35 -15.06 -51.20 21.33
C THR A 35 -15.75 -49.86 21.46
N ALA A 36 -17.08 -49.94 21.47
CA ALA A 36 -18.00 -48.86 21.74
C ALA A 36 -17.92 -48.41 23.21
N ALA A 37 -17.95 -47.10 23.44
CA ALA A 37 -18.42 -46.51 24.67
C ALA A 37 -18.93 -45.09 24.36
N ALA A 38 -20.19 -45.02 23.96
CA ALA A 38 -20.98 -43.81 24.01
C ALA A 38 -21.45 -43.60 25.46
N ALA A 39 -21.23 -42.42 26.02
CA ALA A 39 -22.24 -41.67 26.77
C ALA A 39 -21.66 -40.38 27.37
N ALA A 40 -22.56 -39.39 27.44
CA ALA A 40 -22.54 -38.20 28.29
C ALA A 40 -21.90 -36.93 27.72
N PHE A 41 -22.67 -36.21 26.89
CA PHE A 41 -22.90 -34.77 27.04
C PHE A 41 -24.17 -34.34 26.28
N PRO A 42 -25.31 -34.10 26.94
CA PRO A 42 -26.36 -33.29 26.35
C PRO A 42 -26.89 -32.25 27.34
N MET A 43 -26.47 -30.97 27.24
CA MET A 43 -27.23 -29.86 27.86
C MET A 43 -27.02 -28.46 27.26
N LEU A 44 -26.33 -28.28 26.12
CA LEU A 44 -26.26 -26.96 25.45
C LEU A 44 -27.00 -26.84 24.12
N ALA A 45 -27.36 -27.95 23.46
CA ALA A 45 -28.02 -27.90 22.15
C ALA A 45 -29.53 -27.58 22.20
N GLN A 46 -30.16 -27.56 23.38
CA GLN A 46 -31.61 -27.45 23.51
C GLN A 46 -32.14 -26.03 23.78
N ARG A 47 -31.27 -25.03 23.97
CA ARG A 47 -31.69 -23.62 24.14
C ARG A 47 -31.63 -22.80 22.84
N VAL A 48 -30.90 -23.25 21.83
CA VAL A 48 -30.84 -22.56 20.51
C VAL A 48 -31.99 -22.98 19.59
N LEU A 49 -32.60 -24.15 19.83
CA LEU A 49 -33.65 -24.69 18.94
C LEU A 49 -35.08 -24.20 19.20
N ARG A 50 -35.33 -23.36 20.22
CA ARG A 50 -36.67 -22.80 20.50
C ARG A 50 -36.93 -21.40 19.93
N VAL A 51 -35.96 -20.80 19.25
CA VAL A 51 -36.13 -19.49 18.58
C VAL A 51 -36.46 -19.64 17.09
N LEU A 52 -36.38 -20.85 16.51
CA LEU A 52 -36.52 -21.09 15.06
C LEU A 52 -37.82 -21.80 14.63
N ALA A 53 -38.87 -21.78 15.44
CA ALA A 53 -40.15 -22.46 15.12
C ALA A 53 -41.33 -21.49 15.00
N LEU A 54 -41.13 -20.34 14.33
CA LEU A 54 -42.18 -19.39 13.93
C LEU A 54 -41.73 -18.65 12.65
N ALA A 55 -41.46 -19.38 11.58
CA ALA A 55 -41.17 -18.81 10.26
C ALA A 55 -41.72 -19.72 9.15
N ALA A 56 -43.02 -19.92 9.13
CA ALA A 56 -43.73 -20.41 7.95
C ALA A 56 -45.02 -19.60 7.81
N LEU A 57 -45.27 -19.06 6.61
CA LEU A 57 -46.38 -18.20 6.18
C LEU A 57 -46.10 -16.69 6.24
N ALA A 58 -45.24 -16.23 5.34
CA ALA A 58 -45.59 -15.22 4.33
C ALA A 58 -44.33 -14.95 3.49
N SER A 59 -44.30 -15.45 2.25
CA SER A 59 -43.49 -14.82 1.20
C SER A 59 -44.15 -13.47 0.90
N ALA A 60 -44.05 -12.54 1.84
CA ALA A 60 -44.31 -11.14 1.58
C ALA A 60 -43.30 -10.78 0.49
N GLY A 61 -43.77 -10.63 -0.75
CA GLY A 61 -42.93 -10.18 -1.85
C GLY A 61 -42.15 -8.98 -1.35
N GLN A 62 -40.81 -9.05 -1.45
CA GLN A 62 -39.96 -7.94 -1.01
C GLN A 62 -40.50 -6.69 -1.68
N ALA A 63 -40.98 -5.74 -0.86
CA ALA A 63 -41.58 -4.54 -1.38
C ALA A 63 -40.51 -3.79 -2.19
N ALA A 64 -40.81 -3.58 -3.47
CA ALA A 64 -39.92 -2.89 -4.40
C ALA A 64 -39.44 -1.56 -3.78
N PRO A 65 -38.18 -1.15 -3.99
CA PRO A 65 -37.66 0.06 -3.38
C PRO A 65 -38.45 1.26 -3.87
N SER A 66 -38.83 2.14 -2.95
CA SER A 66 -39.53 3.37 -3.31
C SER A 66 -38.62 4.28 -4.14
N GLY A 67 -39.21 5.29 -4.82
CA GLY A 67 -38.43 6.32 -5.50
C GLY A 67 -37.47 7.06 -4.55
N ALA A 68 -37.79 7.16 -3.26
CA ALA A 68 -36.90 7.74 -2.25
C ALA A 68 -35.70 6.82 -1.93
N ASP A 69 -35.93 5.50 -1.90
CA ASP A 69 -34.87 4.50 -1.70
C ASP A 69 -33.86 4.52 -2.85
N LEU A 70 -34.35 4.53 -4.09
CA LEU A 70 -33.49 4.60 -5.28
C LEU A 70 -32.71 5.93 -5.34
N ARG A 71 -33.33 7.05 -4.96
CA ARG A 71 -32.61 8.33 -4.85
C ARG A 71 -31.52 8.29 -3.78
N ARG A 72 -31.79 7.69 -2.61
CA ARG A 72 -30.79 7.49 -1.55
C ARG A 72 -29.63 6.63 -2.06
N ALA A 73 -29.92 5.51 -2.71
CA ALA A 73 -28.89 4.60 -3.22
C ALA A 73 -27.99 5.29 -4.26
N LYS A 74 -28.57 6.04 -5.21
CA LYS A 74 -27.83 6.78 -6.25
C LYS A 74 -27.06 7.99 -5.70
N THR A 75 -27.47 8.53 -4.55
CA THR A 75 -26.81 9.67 -3.91
C THR A 75 -25.67 9.19 -3.02
N LYS A 76 -24.43 9.28 -3.51
CA LYS A 76 -23.23 8.84 -2.77
C LYS A 76 -22.97 9.70 -1.53
N LYS A 77 -22.91 11.01 -1.70
CA LYS A 77 -22.72 11.98 -0.60
C LYS A 77 -24.08 12.50 -0.14
N PRO A 78 -24.47 12.28 1.12
CA PRO A 78 -25.73 12.77 1.65
C PRO A 78 -25.66 14.28 1.95
N ARG A 79 -26.80 14.86 2.32
CA ARG A 79 -26.89 16.26 2.78
C ARG A 79 -26.17 16.45 4.11
N ASP A 80 -25.77 17.68 4.42
CA ASP A 80 -24.98 18.01 5.62
C ASP A 80 -25.63 17.61 6.94
N ALA A 81 -26.96 17.57 7.00
CA ALA A 81 -27.69 17.07 8.15
C ALA A 81 -27.35 15.62 8.54
N TYR A 82 -26.75 14.84 7.64
CA TYR A 82 -26.32 13.45 7.87
C TYR A 82 -24.80 13.30 7.94
N ARG A 83 -24.06 14.41 8.08
CA ARG A 83 -22.60 14.42 8.03
C ARG A 83 -22.03 14.94 9.36
N GLY A 84 -20.79 14.58 9.66
CA GLY A 84 -20.03 15.12 10.79
C GLY A 84 -18.57 15.41 10.42
N ASP A 85 -17.90 16.24 11.21
CA ASP A 85 -16.55 16.73 10.88
C ASP A 85 -15.47 15.67 11.13
N ASP A 86 -15.74 14.72 12.01
CA ASP A 86 -14.89 13.57 12.30
C ASP A 86 -15.76 12.30 12.47
N GLN A 87 -15.12 11.14 12.63
CA GLN A 87 -15.82 9.87 12.75
C GLN A 87 -16.75 9.79 13.97
N ALA A 88 -16.37 10.40 15.10
CA ALA A 88 -17.16 10.39 16.32
C ALA A 88 -18.39 11.31 16.20
N LYS A 89 -18.21 12.52 15.65
CA LYS A 89 -19.28 13.47 15.37
C LYS A 89 -20.23 12.93 14.31
N MET A 90 -19.70 12.32 13.26
CA MET A 90 -20.48 11.61 12.25
C MET A 90 -21.33 10.52 12.89
N SER A 91 -20.72 9.65 13.71
CA SER A 91 -21.45 8.58 14.41
C SER A 91 -22.56 9.13 15.32
N ARG A 92 -22.31 10.20 16.08
CA ARG A 92 -23.35 10.88 16.88
C ARG A 92 -24.49 11.42 16.03
N VAL A 93 -24.18 12.13 14.93
CA VAL A 93 -25.19 12.68 14.01
C VAL A 93 -26.05 11.55 13.44
N LEU A 94 -25.42 10.49 12.94
CA LEU A 94 -26.14 9.34 12.38
C LEU A 94 -26.95 8.58 13.43
N ASN A 95 -26.42 8.42 14.65
CA ASN A 95 -27.15 7.81 15.76
C ASN A 95 -28.40 8.62 16.13
N GLN A 96 -28.33 9.96 16.12
CA GLN A 96 -29.53 10.80 16.34
C GLN A 96 -30.60 10.58 15.27
N HIS A 97 -30.22 10.30 14.01
CA HIS A 97 -31.19 9.93 12.97
C HIS A 97 -31.77 8.54 13.21
N LEU A 98 -30.93 7.56 13.57
CA LEU A 98 -31.39 6.21 13.90
C LEU A 98 -32.34 6.19 15.09
N GLN A 99 -32.00 6.89 16.17
CA GLN A 99 -32.83 6.97 17.38
C GLN A 99 -34.18 7.66 17.14
N ARG A 100 -34.28 8.54 16.14
CA ARG A 100 -35.55 9.15 15.73
C ARG A 100 -36.36 8.26 14.80
N ALA A 101 -35.69 7.49 13.94
CA ALA A 101 -36.33 6.66 12.94
C ALA A 101 -36.74 5.28 13.47
N GLU A 102 -36.03 4.76 14.47
CA GLU A 102 -36.17 3.39 14.97
C GLU A 102 -36.72 3.36 16.40
N VAL A 103 -37.69 2.47 16.63
CA VAL A 103 -38.36 2.34 17.94
C VAL A 103 -37.41 1.78 18.99
N ASN A 104 -36.60 0.79 18.62
CA ASN A 104 -35.64 0.15 19.51
C ASN A 104 -34.24 0.30 18.95
N THR A 105 -33.36 0.92 19.73
CA THR A 105 -31.94 1.01 19.41
C THR A 105 -31.09 0.53 20.58
N LYS A 106 -29.91 -0.01 20.29
CA LYS A 106 -28.97 -0.50 21.32
C LYS A 106 -27.56 -0.03 20.98
N ALA A 107 -26.89 0.58 21.97
CA ALA A 107 -25.54 1.10 21.82
C ALA A 107 -24.54 0.00 21.41
N CYS A 108 -23.61 0.31 20.50
CA CYS A 108 -22.67 -0.67 19.92
C CYS A 108 -21.94 -1.53 20.97
N ASN A 109 -21.45 -0.89 22.04
CA ASN A 109 -20.70 -1.58 23.10
C ASN A 109 -21.53 -2.55 23.94
N LYS A 110 -22.85 -2.59 23.77
CA LYS A 110 -23.75 -3.54 24.44
C LYS A 110 -24.04 -4.78 23.59
N TRP A 111 -23.60 -4.79 22.34
CA TRP A 111 -23.75 -5.95 21.46
C TRP A 111 -22.59 -6.92 21.61
N LEU A 112 -22.88 -8.21 21.49
CA LEU A 112 -21.86 -9.21 21.17
C LEU A 112 -21.68 -9.30 19.64
N PRO A 113 -20.48 -9.67 19.15
CA PRO A 113 -20.26 -9.90 17.72
C PRO A 113 -21.30 -10.85 17.09
N GLU A 114 -21.65 -11.94 17.78
CA GLU A 114 -22.62 -12.93 17.30
C GLU A 114 -24.04 -12.38 17.25
N GLU A 115 -24.42 -11.49 18.18
CA GLU A 115 -25.71 -10.80 18.14
C GLU A 115 -25.80 -9.87 16.92
N LEU A 116 -24.70 -9.16 16.60
CA LEU A 116 -24.61 -8.30 15.41
C LEU A 116 -24.67 -9.14 14.12
N GLN A 117 -24.00 -10.28 14.10
CA GLN A 117 -24.03 -11.22 12.97
C GLN A 117 -25.44 -11.77 12.74
N ALA A 118 -26.17 -12.12 13.79
CA ALA A 118 -27.57 -12.52 13.68
C ALA A 118 -28.46 -11.39 13.14
N PHE A 119 -28.25 -10.15 13.60
CA PHE A 119 -28.93 -8.97 13.05
C PHE A 119 -28.59 -8.77 11.55
N MET A 120 -27.32 -8.90 11.19
CA MET A 120 -26.85 -8.76 9.81
C MET A 120 -27.39 -9.86 8.90
N THR A 121 -27.53 -11.10 9.37
CA THR A 121 -28.25 -12.18 8.66
C THR A 121 -29.70 -11.80 8.41
N LEU A 122 -30.42 -11.27 9.40
CA LEU A 122 -31.79 -10.80 9.23
C LEU A 122 -31.89 -9.73 8.12
N VAL A 123 -30.94 -8.78 8.11
CA VAL A 123 -30.88 -7.75 7.06
C VAL A 123 -30.58 -8.35 5.69
N LEU A 124 -29.64 -9.31 5.61
CA LEU A 124 -29.31 -10.01 4.36
C LEU A 124 -30.50 -10.74 3.76
N GLU A 125 -31.33 -11.37 4.56
CA GLU A 125 -32.53 -12.10 4.11
C GLU A 125 -33.64 -11.17 3.59
N HIS A 126 -33.66 -9.92 4.08
CA HIS A 126 -34.68 -8.93 3.74
C HIS A 126 -34.15 -7.81 2.83
N ARG A 127 -32.89 -7.92 2.37
CA ARG A 127 -32.27 -6.93 1.48
C ARG A 127 -33.04 -6.82 0.16
N THR A 128 -32.98 -5.64 -0.43
CA THR A 128 -33.59 -5.35 -1.72
C THR A 128 -32.54 -5.47 -2.82
N ASP A 129 -32.69 -6.44 -3.72
CA ASP A 129 -31.70 -6.74 -4.77
C ASP A 129 -31.51 -5.55 -5.73
N GLU A 130 -32.54 -4.77 -6.03
CA GLU A 130 -32.44 -3.59 -6.90
C GLU A 130 -31.57 -2.48 -6.28
N LEU A 131 -31.53 -2.36 -4.95
CA LEU A 131 -30.61 -1.43 -4.29
C LEU A 131 -29.17 -1.92 -4.42
N GLN A 132 -28.96 -3.24 -4.35
CA GLN A 132 -27.64 -3.83 -4.56
C GLN A 132 -27.13 -3.64 -5.98
N GLU A 133 -27.98 -3.83 -6.99
CA GLU A 133 -27.63 -3.58 -8.38
C GLU A 133 -27.09 -2.16 -8.59
N VAL A 134 -27.70 -1.15 -7.94
CA VAL A 134 -27.20 0.24 -7.97
C VAL A 134 -25.78 0.32 -7.41
N TYR A 135 -25.50 -0.32 -6.28
CA TYR A 135 -24.17 -0.29 -5.66
C TYR A 135 -23.12 -1.07 -6.47
N HIS A 136 -23.48 -2.23 -7.02
CA HIS A 136 -22.61 -3.01 -7.90
C HIS A 136 -22.27 -2.23 -9.17
N ALA A 137 -23.28 -1.68 -9.86
CA ALA A 137 -23.10 -0.93 -11.10
C ALA A 137 -22.22 0.32 -10.90
N ALA A 138 -22.36 1.00 -9.76
CA ALA A 138 -21.59 2.20 -9.44
C ALA A 138 -20.21 1.93 -8.80
N LYS A 139 -19.82 0.65 -8.66
CA LYS A 139 -18.65 0.19 -7.90
C LYS A 139 -18.58 0.84 -6.50
N ASP A 140 -19.74 0.96 -5.86
CA ASP A 140 -19.91 1.66 -4.60
C ASP A 140 -19.41 0.82 -3.43
N ARG A 141 -18.77 1.46 -2.43
CA ARG A 141 -18.28 0.78 -1.22
C ARG A 141 -19.42 0.28 -0.32
N ARG A 142 -20.65 0.73 -0.56
CA ARG A 142 -21.85 0.21 0.12
C ARG A 142 -22.25 -1.18 -0.38
N LYS A 143 -21.72 -1.69 -1.50
CA LYS A 143 -22.09 -3.04 -1.99
C LYS A 143 -21.76 -4.13 -0.96
N MET A 144 -22.59 -5.17 -0.90
CA MET A 144 -22.21 -6.38 -0.15
C MET A 144 -21.17 -7.16 -0.97
N HIS A 145 -20.16 -7.71 -0.30
CA HIS A 145 -18.99 -8.29 -0.97
C HIS A 145 -19.05 -9.82 -1.10
N LEU A 146 -19.85 -10.51 -0.27
CA LEU A 146 -20.09 -11.95 -0.38
C LEU A 146 -21.45 -12.26 -1.02
N GLY A 147 -21.53 -13.40 -1.70
CA GLY A 147 -22.65 -13.80 -2.56
C GLY A 147 -23.94 -14.18 -1.83
N GLY A 148 -23.89 -14.41 -0.51
CA GLY A 148 -25.08 -14.73 0.27
C GLY A 148 -24.85 -15.06 1.73
N VAL A 149 -25.94 -15.38 2.43
CA VAL A 149 -25.95 -15.64 3.89
C VAL A 149 -24.95 -16.72 4.30
N HIS A 150 -24.86 -17.83 3.55
CA HIS A 150 -23.96 -18.94 3.89
C HIS A 150 -22.47 -18.52 3.85
N GLU A 151 -22.09 -17.68 2.88
CA GLU A 151 -20.72 -17.17 2.78
C GLU A 151 -20.38 -16.23 3.94
N TYR A 152 -21.31 -15.35 4.32
CA TYR A 152 -21.15 -14.48 5.49
C TYR A 152 -21.05 -15.29 6.80
N LEU A 153 -21.89 -16.30 7.00
CA LEU A 153 -21.82 -17.16 8.17
C LEU A 153 -20.48 -17.92 8.25
N ALA A 154 -19.98 -18.42 7.12
CA ALA A 154 -18.67 -19.08 7.06
C ALA A 154 -17.52 -18.09 7.34
N HIS A 155 -17.62 -16.87 6.80
CA HIS A 155 -16.66 -15.80 7.04
C HIS A 155 -16.62 -15.38 8.51
N TRP A 156 -17.77 -15.10 9.11
CA TRP A 156 -17.90 -14.73 10.52
C TRP A 156 -17.47 -15.87 11.44
N GLY A 157 -17.77 -17.12 11.11
CA GLY A 157 -17.31 -18.28 11.87
C GLY A 157 -15.78 -18.33 11.98
N LYS A 158 -15.07 -18.05 10.87
CA LYS A 158 -13.60 -17.93 10.88
C LYS A 158 -13.13 -16.73 11.69
N LEU A 159 -13.76 -15.57 11.51
CA LEU A 159 -13.39 -14.34 12.21
C LEU A 159 -13.58 -14.45 13.73
N ASN A 160 -14.67 -15.08 14.17
CA ASN A 160 -14.97 -15.35 15.58
C ASN A 160 -13.96 -16.31 16.19
N LEU A 161 -13.58 -17.38 15.46
CA LEU A 161 -12.55 -18.31 15.91
C LEU A 161 -11.23 -17.58 16.16
N ILE A 162 -10.78 -16.75 15.22
CA ILE A 162 -9.55 -15.97 15.39
C ILE A 162 -9.70 -15.00 16.57
N SER A 163 -10.78 -14.22 16.63
CA SER A 163 -10.96 -13.21 17.69
C SER A 163 -11.10 -13.83 19.08
N SER A 164 -11.60 -15.06 19.19
CA SER A 164 -11.62 -15.82 20.46
C SER A 164 -10.23 -16.21 20.95
N ASN A 165 -9.28 -16.46 20.03
CA ASN A 165 -7.89 -16.76 20.35
C ASN A 165 -7.08 -15.47 20.61
N HIS A 166 -7.58 -14.32 20.15
CA HIS A 166 -6.91 -13.02 20.23
C HIS A 166 -7.87 -11.95 20.80
N PRO A 167 -8.07 -11.91 22.15
CA PRO A 167 -9.13 -11.11 22.77
C PRO A 167 -9.07 -9.60 22.50
N HIS A 168 -7.90 -9.06 22.15
CA HIS A 168 -7.73 -7.66 21.78
C HIS A 168 -8.47 -7.29 20.48
N LEU A 169 -8.83 -8.28 19.64
CA LEU A 169 -9.58 -8.10 18.40
C LEU A 169 -11.09 -8.00 18.62
N LEU A 170 -11.61 -8.39 19.78
CA LEU A 170 -13.05 -8.44 20.04
C LEU A 170 -13.72 -7.07 19.98
N GLU A 171 -13.11 -6.02 20.56
CA GLU A 171 -13.69 -4.67 20.50
C GLU A 171 -13.63 -4.08 19.09
N PRO A 172 -12.48 -4.09 18.37
CA PRO A 172 -12.43 -3.71 16.96
C PRO A 172 -13.45 -4.45 16.09
N GLN A 173 -13.58 -5.77 16.27
CA GLN A 173 -14.55 -6.58 15.53
C GLN A 173 -15.98 -6.13 15.79
N ARG A 174 -16.35 -5.94 17.06
CA ARG A 174 -17.69 -5.44 17.44
C ARG A 174 -17.97 -4.08 16.81
N GLU A 175 -17.02 -3.14 16.89
CA GLU A 175 -17.19 -1.82 16.27
C GLU A 175 -17.36 -1.88 14.76
N SER A 176 -16.57 -2.74 14.09
CA SER A 176 -16.70 -2.99 12.66
C SER A 176 -18.09 -3.52 12.29
N HIS A 177 -18.56 -4.55 12.99
CA HIS A 177 -19.89 -5.12 12.77
C HIS A 177 -21.02 -4.14 13.08
N CYS A 178 -20.90 -3.25 14.08
CA CYS A 178 -21.90 -2.20 14.30
C CYS A 178 -22.00 -1.24 13.09
N ARG A 179 -20.85 -0.85 12.52
CA ARG A 179 -20.81 0.04 11.35
C ARG A 179 -21.40 -0.64 10.12
N GLU A 180 -21.01 -1.89 9.88
CA GLU A 180 -21.55 -2.70 8.79
C GLU A 180 -23.05 -2.94 8.93
N ALA A 181 -23.52 -3.33 10.11
CA ALA A 181 -24.92 -3.56 10.41
C ALA A 181 -25.79 -2.31 10.18
N VAL A 182 -25.33 -1.14 10.65
CA VAL A 182 -26.02 0.14 10.40
C VAL A 182 -26.02 0.48 8.92
N MET A 183 -24.89 0.30 8.24
CA MET A 183 -24.79 0.53 6.80
C MET A 183 -25.79 -0.36 6.04
N TRP A 184 -25.86 -1.65 6.38
CA TRP A 184 -26.81 -2.59 5.80
C TRP A 184 -28.25 -2.21 6.07
N TRP A 185 -28.59 -1.92 7.33
CA TRP A 185 -29.94 -1.51 7.71
C TRP A 185 -30.42 -0.27 6.93
N VAL A 186 -29.58 0.75 6.81
CA VAL A 186 -29.96 2.02 6.18
C VAL A 186 -29.93 1.96 4.65
N HIS A 187 -28.97 1.24 4.07
CA HIS A 187 -28.71 1.31 2.63
C HIS A 187 -29.25 0.14 1.82
N HIS A 188 -29.51 -1.01 2.45
CA HIS A 188 -29.86 -2.25 1.74
C HIS A 188 -31.30 -2.72 1.96
N LEU A 189 -32.02 -2.08 2.89
CA LEU A 189 -33.45 -2.29 3.08
C LEU A 189 -34.24 -1.14 2.44
N SER A 190 -35.36 -1.48 1.80
CA SER A 190 -36.38 -0.49 1.44
C SER A 190 -37.07 0.06 2.70
N GLU A 191 -37.68 1.25 2.60
CA GLU A 191 -38.40 1.83 3.74
C GLU A 191 -39.56 0.94 4.22
N ASP A 192 -40.26 0.29 3.31
CA ASP A 192 -41.37 -0.60 3.66
C ASP A 192 -40.90 -1.86 4.37
N THR A 193 -39.76 -2.42 3.95
CA THR A 193 -39.11 -3.52 4.68
C THR A 193 -38.70 -3.09 6.09
N ARG A 194 -38.06 -1.92 6.25
CA ARG A 194 -37.71 -1.41 7.59
C ARG A 194 -38.94 -1.20 8.45
N ARG A 195 -40.03 -0.65 7.89
CA ARG A 195 -41.33 -0.51 8.58
C ARG A 195 -41.85 -1.87 9.05
N GLY A 196 -41.81 -2.90 8.20
CA GLY A 196 -42.21 -4.26 8.55
C GLY A 196 -41.32 -4.89 9.63
N LEU A 197 -40.03 -4.58 9.66
CA LEU A 197 -39.12 -5.06 10.72
C LEU A 197 -39.32 -4.30 12.04
N ARG A 198 -39.68 -3.00 11.99
CA ARG A 198 -40.04 -2.22 13.19
C ARG A 198 -41.28 -2.78 13.88
N THR A 199 -42.30 -3.22 13.14
CA THR A 199 -43.50 -3.85 13.75
C THR A 199 -43.20 -5.18 14.43
N ARG A 200 -42.09 -5.84 14.04
CA ARG A 200 -41.55 -7.04 14.72
C ARG A 200 -40.62 -6.71 15.89
N ASN A 201 -40.55 -5.44 16.29
CA ASN A 201 -39.77 -4.98 17.44
C ASN A 201 -38.26 -5.28 17.32
N VAL A 202 -37.72 -5.29 16.10
CA VAL A 202 -36.29 -5.47 15.85
C VAL A 202 -35.50 -4.33 16.52
N THR A 203 -34.42 -4.68 17.24
CA THR A 203 -33.52 -3.71 17.86
C THR A 203 -32.35 -3.41 16.94
N VAL A 204 -32.18 -2.13 16.58
CA VAL A 204 -31.16 -1.70 15.62
C VAL A 204 -29.88 -1.27 16.37
N PRO A 205 -28.68 -1.73 15.96
CA PRO A 205 -27.44 -1.27 16.57
C PRO A 205 -27.19 0.22 16.26
N LEU A 206 -26.58 0.92 17.20
CA LEU A 206 -26.04 2.26 16.97
C LEU A 206 -24.56 2.16 16.56
N LEU A 207 -24.05 3.18 15.89
CA LEU A 207 -22.63 3.32 15.58
C LEU A 207 -21.83 3.59 16.87
N PRO A 208 -20.56 3.15 16.95
CA PRO A 208 -19.69 3.54 18.05
C PRO A 208 -19.32 5.02 17.96
N GLU A 209 -19.54 5.76 19.05
CA GLU A 209 -19.35 7.22 19.13
C GLU A 209 -17.96 7.64 19.62
N GLY A 210 -17.12 6.69 20.00
CA GLY A 210 -15.74 6.91 20.44
C GLY A 210 -14.73 6.91 19.29
N PRO A 211 -13.46 7.20 19.58
CA PRO A 211 -12.36 6.97 18.65
C PRO A 211 -12.34 5.49 18.21
N LYS A 212 -12.08 5.26 16.92
CA LYS A 212 -12.01 3.91 16.35
C LYS A 212 -11.00 3.05 17.10
N LYS A 213 -11.40 1.84 17.47
CA LYS A 213 -10.50 0.85 18.04
C LYS A 213 -9.59 0.26 16.95
N THR A 214 -8.30 0.22 17.24
CA THR A 214 -7.29 -0.37 16.35
C THR A 214 -7.16 -1.87 16.63
N CYS A 215 -7.01 -2.67 15.59
CA CYS A 215 -6.78 -4.11 15.73
C CYS A 215 -5.33 -4.47 16.10
N GLY A 216 -4.43 -3.48 16.28
CA GLY A 216 -3.01 -3.70 16.59
C GLY A 216 -2.16 -3.96 15.33
N ARG A 217 -0.97 -4.54 15.52
CA ARG A 217 -0.02 -4.86 14.43
C ARG A 217 -0.28 -6.22 13.77
N GLY A 218 -1.14 -7.06 14.36
CA GLY A 218 -1.40 -8.42 13.89
C GLY A 218 -0.15 -9.30 14.00
N GLU A 219 0.14 -9.82 15.19
CA GLU A 219 1.37 -10.58 15.49
C GLU A 219 1.39 -12.00 14.89
N GLY A 220 0.54 -12.27 13.89
CA GLY A 220 0.49 -13.52 13.13
C GLY A 220 -0.41 -13.41 11.91
N ASP A 221 -0.31 -14.38 11.00
CA ASP A 221 -1.08 -14.41 9.76
C ASP A 221 -2.60 -14.40 9.98
N ASP A 222 -3.07 -15.07 11.03
CA ASP A 222 -4.49 -15.11 11.41
C ASP A 222 -4.98 -13.76 11.93
N GLU A 223 -4.25 -13.13 12.86
CA GLU A 223 -4.60 -11.79 13.35
C GLU A 223 -4.59 -10.76 12.22
N ARG A 224 -3.60 -10.82 11.32
CA ARG A 224 -3.52 -9.93 10.16
C ARG A 224 -4.73 -10.10 9.24
N ARG A 225 -5.14 -11.35 8.95
CA ARG A 225 -6.35 -11.62 8.16
C ARG A 225 -7.60 -11.09 8.85
N ALA A 226 -7.75 -11.31 10.15
CA ALA A 226 -8.86 -10.77 10.92
C ALA A 226 -8.88 -9.25 10.92
N CYS A 227 -7.73 -8.60 11.13
CA CYS A 227 -7.54 -7.16 11.04
C CYS A 227 -8.01 -6.57 9.71
N LEU A 228 -7.68 -7.22 8.58
CA LEU A 228 -8.15 -6.80 7.26
C LEU A 228 -9.68 -6.84 7.18
N SER A 229 -10.28 -7.97 7.58
CA SER A 229 -11.74 -8.13 7.61
C SER A 229 -12.44 -7.18 8.59
N ILE A 230 -11.81 -6.81 9.70
CA ILE A 230 -12.33 -5.84 10.67
C ILE A 230 -12.28 -4.42 10.08
N ASN A 231 -11.25 -4.07 9.32
CA ASN A 231 -11.09 -2.71 8.82
C ASN A 231 -11.88 -2.41 7.53
N GLU A 232 -12.14 -3.42 6.71
CA GLU A 232 -12.80 -3.28 5.41
C GLU A 232 -14.24 -2.69 5.49
N PRO A 233 -15.12 -3.09 6.43
CA PRO A 233 -16.50 -2.57 6.52
C PRO A 233 -16.61 -1.10 6.99
N ASN A 234 -15.49 -0.44 7.30
CA ASN A 234 -15.47 0.93 7.81
C ASN A 234 -15.56 1.96 6.67
N SER A 235 -16.74 2.06 6.04
CA SER A 235 -16.98 2.91 4.86
C SER A 235 -17.88 4.14 5.11
N CYS A 236 -18.42 4.33 6.32
CA CYS A 236 -19.35 5.44 6.59
C CYS A 236 -18.67 6.81 6.47
N ASP A 237 -17.43 6.93 6.93
CA ASP A 237 -16.61 8.15 6.94
C ASP A 237 -16.34 8.71 5.54
N TRP A 238 -16.27 7.83 4.54
CA TRP A 238 -16.11 8.21 3.12
C TRP A 238 -17.20 9.14 2.60
N CYS A 239 -18.46 8.90 3.00
CA CYS A 239 -19.60 9.66 2.51
C CYS A 239 -20.10 10.68 3.53
N HIS A 240 -20.01 10.35 4.82
CA HIS A 240 -20.64 11.10 5.90
C HIS A 240 -19.68 12.04 6.63
N SER A 241 -18.44 12.21 6.19
CA SER A 241 -17.57 13.30 6.67
C SER A 241 -17.90 14.62 5.96
N THR A 242 -18.00 15.74 6.67
CA THR A 242 -18.43 17.05 6.13
C THR A 242 -17.40 17.72 5.22
N GLN A 243 -16.11 17.39 5.30
CA GLN A 243 -15.04 18.17 4.63
C GLN A 243 -15.10 19.69 4.95
N ALA A 244 -15.90 20.13 5.94
CA ALA A 244 -16.17 21.55 6.18
C ALA A 244 -14.91 22.31 6.58
N SER A 245 -14.08 21.68 7.41
CA SER A 245 -12.77 22.21 7.74
C SER A 245 -11.77 22.13 6.57
N HIS A 246 -12.00 21.31 5.53
CA HIS A 246 -11.22 21.37 4.27
C HIS A 246 -11.61 22.56 3.42
N ASP A 247 -12.90 22.78 3.24
CA ASP A 247 -13.43 23.89 2.44
C ASP A 247 -13.14 25.25 3.12
N ALA A 248 -13.00 25.26 4.44
CA ALA A 248 -12.55 26.41 5.22
C ALA A 248 -11.02 26.63 5.21
N GLY A 249 -10.25 25.78 4.52
CA GLY A 249 -8.79 25.88 4.47
C GLY A 249 -8.11 25.64 5.82
N GLU A 250 -8.80 25.00 6.78
CA GLU A 250 -8.23 24.69 8.07
C GLU A 250 -7.16 23.58 7.88
N PRO A 251 -5.94 23.76 8.42
CA PRO A 251 -4.90 22.74 8.29
C PRO A 251 -5.30 21.46 9.02
N GLY A 252 -5.70 20.41 8.28
CA GLY A 252 -6.17 19.20 8.94
C GLY A 252 -7.12 18.31 8.15
N THR A 253 -7.91 18.86 7.25
CA THR A 253 -9.33 18.45 7.25
C THR A 253 -9.90 18.05 5.90
N SER A 254 -9.03 17.81 4.93
CA SER A 254 -9.36 17.20 3.62
C SER A 254 -9.38 15.69 3.76
N PRO A 255 -10.57 15.04 3.77
CA PRO A 255 -10.62 13.64 3.42
C PRO A 255 -10.34 13.50 1.91
N PRO A 256 -9.87 12.32 1.48
CA PRO A 256 -9.53 12.09 0.08
C PRO A 256 -10.74 12.33 -0.83
N ASN A 257 -10.49 12.82 -2.04
CA ASN A 257 -11.52 13.16 -3.01
C ASN A 257 -12.30 11.91 -3.48
N ALA A 258 -13.37 11.58 -2.76
CA ALA A 258 -14.26 10.46 -3.01
C ALA A 258 -15.16 10.59 -4.27
N LEU A 259 -15.02 11.67 -5.06
CA LEU A 259 -15.79 11.85 -6.29
C LEU A 259 -15.11 11.25 -7.53
N ASP A 260 -13.86 10.81 -7.43
CA ASP A 260 -13.24 10.06 -8.51
C ASP A 260 -13.45 8.55 -8.31
N PRO A 261 -14.31 7.88 -9.10
CA PRO A 261 -14.46 6.42 -9.07
C PRO A 261 -13.20 5.66 -9.49
N LYS A 262 -12.15 6.36 -9.95
CA LYS A 262 -10.83 5.80 -10.26
C LYS A 262 -9.84 5.89 -9.10
N PHE A 263 -10.13 6.62 -8.03
CA PHE A 263 -9.18 6.76 -6.93
C PHE A 263 -9.28 5.61 -5.93
N HIS A 264 -8.61 4.51 -6.26
CA HIS A 264 -8.04 3.60 -5.28
C HIS A 264 -6.70 4.19 -4.82
N GLY A 265 -6.75 5.16 -3.90
CA GLY A 265 -5.55 5.70 -3.27
C GLY A 265 -4.85 4.64 -2.41
N PRO A 266 -3.51 4.64 -2.37
CA PRO A 266 -2.71 3.46 -2.06
C PRO A 266 -2.57 3.31 -0.55
N ASP A 267 -3.46 2.51 0.04
CA ASP A 267 -3.29 2.03 1.39
C ASP A 267 -2.76 0.60 1.33
N ASP A 268 -1.46 0.46 1.11
CA ASP A 268 -0.80 -0.84 1.31
C ASP A 268 -0.54 -1.13 2.79
N GLY A 269 -0.81 -0.14 3.67
CA GLY A 269 -0.67 -0.25 5.11
C GLY A 269 0.77 -0.20 5.61
N ASN A 270 1.78 0.04 4.76
CA ASN A 270 3.20 -0.19 5.08
C ASN A 270 3.42 -1.58 5.72
N PRO A 271 3.11 -2.68 5.00
CA PRO A 271 3.06 -4.02 5.56
C PRO A 271 4.44 -4.52 6.00
N LYS A 272 5.51 -3.91 5.51
CA LYS A 272 6.91 -4.20 5.88
C LYS A 272 7.38 -3.37 7.08
N GLY A 273 6.57 -2.42 7.51
CA GLY A 273 6.84 -1.60 8.67
C GLY A 273 7.88 -0.53 8.46
N TRP A 274 8.54 -0.41 7.29
CA TRP A 274 9.66 0.52 7.06
C TRP A 274 9.37 1.85 7.73
N ASP A 275 10.00 2.09 8.87
CA ASP A 275 9.60 3.17 9.75
C ASP A 275 9.95 4.49 9.06
N ARG A 276 8.96 5.06 8.37
CA ARG A 276 8.87 6.52 8.28
C ARG A 276 8.76 6.99 9.71
N THR A 277 9.48 8.06 10.10
CA THR A 277 9.34 8.70 11.43
C THR A 277 7.86 8.76 11.86
N ARG A 278 6.98 9.02 10.89
CA ARG A 278 5.57 8.67 10.92
C ARG A 278 5.05 8.48 9.50
N ARG A 279 4.15 7.53 9.25
CA ARG A 279 3.33 7.58 8.03
C ARG A 279 2.44 8.81 8.09
N CYS A 280 2.60 9.67 7.11
CA CYS A 280 1.72 10.79 6.93
C CYS A 280 1.59 10.95 5.41
N ASP A 281 0.44 10.60 4.86
CA ASP A 281 0.09 10.94 3.49
C ASP A 281 -0.80 12.19 3.55
N GLN A 282 -0.97 12.91 2.45
CA GLN A 282 -1.70 14.19 2.41
C GLN A 282 -3.13 14.06 2.95
N ASP A 283 -3.74 12.89 2.81
CA ASP A 283 -5.11 12.56 3.25
C ASP A 283 -5.17 11.87 4.63
N GLN A 284 -4.03 11.50 5.22
CA GLN A 284 -3.96 10.81 6.51
C GLN A 284 -4.04 11.78 7.70
N MET A 285 -4.56 11.26 8.82
CA MET A 285 -4.67 11.99 10.08
C MET A 285 -3.91 11.26 11.22
N PRO A 286 -3.15 11.99 12.06
CA PRO A 286 -2.92 13.43 12.02
C PRO A 286 -2.15 13.87 10.76
N ARG A 287 -2.35 15.11 10.32
CA ARG A 287 -1.68 15.67 9.13
C ARG A 287 -0.17 15.62 9.25
N CYS A 288 0.50 15.46 8.11
CA CYS A 288 1.94 15.63 8.05
C CYS A 288 2.37 16.96 8.64
N LYS A 289 3.40 16.86 9.45
CA LYS A 289 4.21 17.96 9.94
C LYS A 289 5.57 17.88 9.27
N PRO A 290 6.36 18.94 9.40
CA PRO A 290 7.77 18.84 9.07
C PRO A 290 8.45 17.66 9.76
N CYS A 291 9.40 17.04 9.06
CA CYS A 291 10.13 15.84 9.42
C CYS A 291 9.31 14.55 9.57
N GLU A 292 8.08 14.52 9.06
CA GLU A 292 7.26 13.31 8.98
C GLU A 292 7.18 12.78 7.55
N GLY A 293 6.82 11.50 7.38
CA GLY A 293 6.78 10.84 6.08
C GLY A 293 8.15 10.69 5.39
N ILE A 294 9.23 11.01 6.10
CA ILE A 294 10.60 10.79 5.68
C ILE A 294 10.87 9.28 5.64
N GLY A 295 11.09 8.73 4.45
CA GLY A 295 11.71 7.42 4.32
C GLY A 295 13.21 7.53 4.09
N GLY A 296 13.75 6.58 3.33
CA GLY A 296 15.18 6.46 3.15
C GLY A 296 15.53 5.35 2.18
N ARG A 297 16.80 4.95 2.19
CA ARG A 297 17.30 3.89 1.33
C ARG A 297 16.98 2.53 1.94
N ALA A 298 15.95 1.87 1.44
CA ALA A 298 15.59 0.50 1.83
C ALA A 298 16.29 -0.54 0.95
N TRP A 299 16.66 -1.70 1.51
CA TRP A 299 17.27 -2.80 0.77
C TRP A 299 16.65 -4.17 1.03
N SER A 300 15.64 -4.26 1.89
CA SER A 300 14.95 -5.52 2.18
C SER A 300 13.55 -5.30 2.77
N ASP A 301 12.78 -6.38 2.83
CA ASP A 301 11.44 -6.44 3.42
C ASP A 301 11.43 -6.32 4.95
N LYS A 302 12.59 -6.36 5.62
CA LYS A 302 12.70 -6.17 7.06
C LYS A 302 12.60 -4.68 7.39
N ASN A 303 11.93 -4.36 8.50
CA ASN A 303 11.73 -2.98 8.92
C ASN A 303 13.07 -2.25 9.16
N GLU A 304 14.06 -2.95 9.70
CA GLU A 304 15.35 -2.39 10.08
C GLU A 304 16.30 -2.22 8.88
N ASP A 305 15.94 -2.77 7.71
CA ASP A 305 16.76 -2.74 6.49
C ASP A 305 16.48 -1.48 5.66
N ILE A 306 16.55 -0.32 6.34
CA ILE A 306 16.39 1.01 5.79
C ILE A 306 17.32 2.02 6.48
N ASP A 307 18.02 2.82 5.68
CA ASP A 307 18.78 3.97 6.17
C ASP A 307 17.88 5.21 6.10
N THR A 308 17.26 5.58 7.23
CA THR A 308 16.50 6.84 7.33
C THR A 308 17.45 8.02 7.47
N THR A 309 17.06 9.13 6.85
CA THR A 309 17.88 10.35 6.85
C THR A 309 17.54 11.24 8.06
N PRO A 310 18.53 11.89 8.71
CA PRO A 310 18.24 12.83 9.78
C PRO A 310 17.41 14.02 9.26
N CYS A 311 16.54 14.55 10.12
CA CYS A 311 15.76 15.74 9.83
C CYS A 311 15.54 16.60 11.08
N GLU A 312 15.63 17.91 10.89
CA GLU A 312 15.33 18.93 11.88
C GLU A 312 14.38 19.98 11.27
N VAL A 313 13.36 20.38 12.01
CA VAL A 313 12.43 21.43 11.57
C VAL A 313 13.11 22.78 11.69
N VAL A 314 13.29 23.48 10.57
CA VAL A 314 13.85 24.83 10.55
C VAL A 314 12.75 25.87 10.78
N ALA A 315 11.64 25.75 10.06
CA ALA A 315 10.51 26.65 10.19
C ALA A 315 9.19 25.99 9.75
N LEU A 316 8.12 26.33 10.46
CA LEU A 316 6.75 25.99 10.06
C LEU A 316 6.29 26.88 8.90
N PRO A 317 5.27 26.49 8.11
CA PRO A 317 4.81 27.24 6.94
C PRO A 317 4.57 28.72 7.21
N GLU A 318 3.93 29.06 8.32
CA GLU A 318 3.59 30.42 8.72
C GLU A 318 4.80 31.29 9.11
N LYS A 319 5.97 30.68 9.32
CA LYS A 319 7.23 31.36 9.66
C LYS A 319 8.20 31.46 8.49
N VAL A 320 7.93 30.80 7.37
CA VAL A 320 8.78 30.85 6.18
C VAL A 320 8.39 32.04 5.32
N ASN A 321 9.38 32.78 4.84
CA ASN A 321 9.14 33.78 3.80
C ASN A 321 8.76 33.06 2.49
N MET A 322 7.46 33.08 2.16
CA MET A 322 6.91 32.38 1.00
C MET A 322 7.50 32.82 -0.35
N SER A 323 8.09 34.02 -0.45
CA SER A 323 8.82 34.43 -1.67
C SER A 323 10.11 33.63 -1.91
N THR A 324 10.64 33.00 -0.86
CA THR A 324 11.82 32.13 -0.95
C THR A 324 11.45 30.68 -1.22
N VAL A 325 10.18 30.31 -1.12
CA VAL A 325 9.74 28.92 -1.29
C VAL A 325 9.77 28.54 -2.77
N ALA A 326 10.40 27.42 -3.07
CA ALA A 326 10.43 26.86 -4.41
C ALA A 326 9.29 25.84 -4.58
N LYS A 327 8.36 26.05 -5.52
CA LYS A 327 7.38 25.02 -5.83
C LYS A 327 8.07 23.80 -6.46
N PRO A 328 7.61 22.57 -6.22
CA PRO A 328 8.21 21.34 -6.75
C PRO A 328 7.89 21.13 -8.23
N LEU A 329 8.31 22.06 -9.08
CA LEU A 329 8.14 22.01 -10.53
C LEU A 329 9.42 21.49 -11.17
N TYR A 330 9.27 20.55 -12.10
CA TYR A 330 10.37 20.18 -12.98
C TYR A 330 10.54 21.23 -14.08
N PRO A 331 11.76 21.42 -14.60
CA PRO A 331 11.95 22.02 -15.91
C PRO A 331 11.20 21.19 -16.96
N LYS A 332 10.69 21.84 -18.02
CA LYS A 332 10.09 21.13 -19.16
C LYS A 332 11.08 20.23 -19.88
N THR A 333 12.34 20.64 -19.91
CA THR A 333 13.45 19.91 -20.52
C THR A 333 14.66 20.03 -19.62
N PHE A 334 15.30 18.91 -19.28
CA PHE A 334 16.51 18.93 -18.48
C PHE A 334 17.41 17.71 -18.69
N THR A 335 18.66 17.91 -18.32
CA THR A 335 19.66 16.87 -18.13
C THR A 335 20.18 16.98 -16.70
N VAL A 336 20.29 15.85 -15.99
CA VAL A 336 20.94 15.76 -14.69
C VAL A 336 22.16 14.88 -14.85
N LYS A 337 23.35 15.48 -14.76
CA LYS A 337 24.64 14.84 -14.97
C LYS A 337 25.72 15.57 -14.18
N ARG A 338 26.57 14.83 -13.48
CA ARG A 338 27.71 15.44 -12.80
C ARG A 338 28.71 16.03 -13.80
N LYS A 339 29.28 17.18 -13.45
CA LYS A 339 30.29 17.87 -14.26
C LYS A 339 31.59 17.08 -14.43
N ASP A 340 31.90 16.20 -13.47
CA ASP A 340 33.09 15.32 -13.53
C ASP A 340 32.87 14.04 -14.35
N GLY A 341 31.68 13.85 -14.93
CA GLY A 341 31.33 12.68 -15.74
C GLY A 341 31.21 11.38 -14.96
N LYS A 342 31.34 11.40 -13.62
CA LYS A 342 31.16 10.23 -12.77
C LYS A 342 29.67 9.97 -12.52
N GLN A 343 29.38 8.77 -12.02
CA GLN A 343 28.05 8.42 -11.51
C GLN A 343 27.63 9.34 -10.38
N GLY A 344 26.32 9.56 -10.30
CA GLY A 344 25.68 10.49 -9.38
C GLY A 344 25.06 11.67 -10.12
N GLY A 345 24.51 12.63 -9.38
CA GLY A 345 23.69 13.69 -9.95
C GLY A 345 22.21 13.32 -9.92
N TYR A 346 21.86 12.11 -10.33
CA TYR A 346 20.58 11.49 -9.99
C TYR A 346 20.80 10.08 -9.46
N SER A 347 20.14 9.76 -8.34
CA SER A 347 20.19 8.46 -7.69
C SER A 347 18.78 8.06 -7.25
N ASP A 348 18.47 6.78 -7.25
CA ASP A 348 17.20 6.29 -6.74
C ASP A 348 17.32 4.95 -6.02
N THR A 349 16.27 4.64 -5.26
CA THR A 349 16.01 3.30 -4.74
C THR A 349 14.66 2.88 -5.27
N LEU A 350 14.64 2.05 -6.30
CA LEU A 350 13.42 1.50 -6.86
C LEU A 350 12.95 0.32 -6.01
N ILE A 351 11.67 0.33 -5.66
CA ILE A 351 11.01 -0.73 -4.90
C ILE A 351 9.86 -1.27 -5.74
N GLY A 352 9.75 -2.59 -5.86
CA GLY A 352 8.59 -3.21 -6.49
C GLY A 352 8.57 -4.71 -6.27
N TRP A 353 7.51 -5.36 -6.74
CA TRP A 353 7.31 -6.78 -6.46
C TRP A 353 8.42 -7.66 -7.03
N LYS A 354 8.92 -8.59 -6.22
CA LYS A 354 9.86 -9.61 -6.66
C LYS A 354 9.17 -10.57 -7.62
N THR A 355 9.43 -10.39 -8.91
CA THR A 355 8.92 -11.20 -10.03
C THR A 355 9.97 -12.20 -10.53
N ASP A 356 11.24 -11.95 -10.24
CA ASP A 356 12.36 -12.83 -10.54
C ASP A 356 13.38 -12.84 -9.37
N PRO A 357 14.23 -13.86 -9.26
CA PRO A 357 15.15 -13.99 -8.13
C PRO A 357 16.17 -12.84 -8.01
N PHE A 358 16.46 -12.15 -9.12
CA PHE A 358 17.55 -11.17 -9.28
C PHE A 358 17.08 -9.73 -9.38
N CYS A 359 15.76 -9.52 -9.38
CA CYS A 359 15.16 -8.20 -9.46
C CYS A 359 15.47 -7.46 -10.77
N PHE A 360 15.62 -8.18 -11.88
CA PHE A 360 15.83 -7.56 -13.20
C PHE A 360 14.53 -7.10 -13.85
N GLY A 361 13.42 -7.77 -13.55
CA GLY A 361 12.11 -7.58 -14.19
C GLY A 361 11.01 -7.11 -13.26
N PHE A 362 11.32 -6.27 -12.25
CA PHE A 362 10.28 -5.68 -11.39
C PHE A 362 9.93 -4.26 -11.79
N PHE A 363 8.66 -3.90 -11.56
CA PHE A 363 8.16 -2.54 -11.68
C PHE A 363 7.59 -2.08 -10.34
N PRO A 364 7.79 -0.80 -9.97
CA PRO A 364 7.11 -0.22 -8.82
C PRO A 364 5.60 -0.41 -8.93
N GLN A 365 5.00 -0.95 -7.86
CA GLN A 365 3.57 -1.16 -7.76
C GLN A 365 2.97 -0.13 -6.82
N ASN A 366 1.64 -0.01 -6.80
CA ASN A 366 0.95 0.84 -5.84
C ASN A 366 0.80 0.20 -4.45
N ASP A 367 1.39 -0.98 -4.24
CA ASP A 367 1.40 -1.67 -2.97
C ASP A 367 2.69 -2.49 -2.77
N SER A 368 2.99 -2.77 -1.50
CA SER A 368 4.17 -3.53 -1.08
C SER A 368 3.84 -4.86 -0.37
N ILE A 369 2.67 -5.45 -0.67
CA ILE A 369 2.19 -6.64 0.07
C ILE A 369 2.96 -7.92 -0.25
N LYS A 370 3.57 -8.01 -1.43
CA LYS A 370 4.37 -9.16 -1.88
C LYS A 370 5.82 -9.04 -1.40
N PRO A 371 6.62 -10.13 -1.51
CA PRO A 371 8.08 -9.99 -1.42
C PRO A 371 8.55 -8.95 -2.43
N LEU A 372 9.47 -8.07 -2.03
CA LEU A 372 9.93 -6.97 -2.88
C LEU A 372 11.38 -7.13 -3.33
N CYS A 373 11.66 -6.36 -4.36
CA CYS A 373 12.96 -6.10 -4.89
C CYS A 373 13.33 -4.64 -4.61
N TYR A 374 14.59 -4.42 -4.27
CA TYR A 374 15.16 -3.12 -3.96
C TYR A 374 16.37 -2.92 -4.85
N ARG A 375 16.35 -1.88 -5.66
CA ARG A 375 17.50 -1.50 -6.49
C ARG A 375 17.89 -0.09 -6.15
N SER A 376 19.02 0.04 -5.45
CA SER A 376 19.68 1.33 -5.29
C SER A 376 20.60 1.55 -6.48
N GLU A 377 20.39 2.65 -7.18
CA GLU A 377 21.04 2.94 -8.46
C GLU A 377 21.61 4.35 -8.45
N ASP A 378 22.83 4.49 -8.94
CA ASP A 378 23.42 5.78 -9.27
C ASP A 378 23.43 5.90 -10.79
N SER A 379 22.82 6.97 -11.31
CA SER A 379 22.83 7.24 -12.74
C SER A 379 24.12 7.93 -13.16
N TYR A 380 24.55 7.68 -14.40
CA TYR A 380 25.51 8.56 -15.08
C TYR A 380 24.84 9.84 -15.56
N VAL A 381 23.60 9.70 -16.02
CA VAL A 381 22.82 10.81 -16.57
C VAL A 381 21.33 10.46 -16.57
N LYS A 382 20.51 11.50 -16.36
CA LYS A 382 19.07 11.47 -16.57
C LYS A 382 18.67 12.59 -17.54
N TYR A 383 17.91 12.26 -18.56
CA TYR A 383 17.34 13.16 -19.54
C TYR A 383 15.82 13.19 -19.40
N TYR A 384 15.23 14.36 -19.62
CA TYR A 384 13.79 14.56 -19.61
C TYR A 384 13.41 15.63 -20.62
N ASP A 385 12.39 15.37 -21.42
CA ASP A 385 11.81 16.34 -22.35
C ASP A 385 10.31 16.08 -22.52
N ILE A 386 9.48 16.91 -21.89
CA ILE A 386 8.03 16.75 -21.93
C ILE A 386 7.44 17.06 -23.31
N GLU A 387 8.08 17.93 -24.10
CA GLU A 387 7.60 18.26 -25.45
C GLU A 387 7.80 17.09 -26.42
N ARG A 388 8.70 16.16 -26.08
CA ARG A 388 8.89 14.86 -26.75
C ARG A 388 8.20 13.70 -26.04
N GLU A 389 7.53 13.96 -24.92
CA GLU A 389 6.97 12.94 -24.02
C GLU A 389 7.97 11.82 -23.70
N ALA A 390 9.26 12.18 -23.55
CA ALA A 390 10.36 11.24 -23.36
C ALA A 390 11.21 11.51 -22.11
N ALA A 391 11.66 10.44 -21.48
CA ALA A 391 12.62 10.45 -20.38
C ALA A 391 13.58 9.27 -20.52
N ARG A 392 14.85 9.48 -20.20
CA ARG A 392 15.88 8.44 -20.26
C ARG A 392 16.78 8.51 -19.04
N THR A 393 17.12 7.37 -18.47
CA THR A 393 18.11 7.30 -17.38
C THR A 393 19.10 6.17 -17.64
N ASP A 394 20.38 6.48 -17.50
CA ASP A 394 21.48 5.54 -17.73
C ASP A 394 22.11 5.22 -16.37
N TYR A 395 22.00 3.97 -15.93
CA TYR A 395 22.42 3.48 -14.61
C TYR A 395 23.59 2.52 -14.67
N THR A 396 24.32 2.47 -13.56
CA THR A 396 25.11 1.29 -13.19
C THR A 396 24.50 0.64 -11.98
N LEU A 397 24.26 -0.66 -12.07
CA LEU A 397 23.64 -1.43 -11.01
C LEU A 397 24.70 -2.24 -10.29
N LYS A 398 24.73 -2.08 -8.97
CA LYS A 398 25.45 -2.97 -8.07
C LYS A 398 24.47 -4.02 -7.58
N LEU A 399 24.69 -5.27 -7.98
CA LEU A 399 23.82 -6.36 -7.57
C LEU A 399 24.17 -6.77 -6.12
N PRO A 400 23.18 -6.81 -5.21
CA PRO A 400 23.43 -7.17 -3.82
C PRO A 400 23.68 -8.68 -3.65
N GLY A 401 24.20 -9.05 -2.48
CA GLY A 401 24.34 -10.45 -2.05
C GLY A 401 25.43 -11.23 -2.81
N PRO A 402 25.18 -12.51 -3.18
CA PRO A 402 26.17 -13.37 -3.85
C PRO A 402 26.68 -12.83 -5.17
N PHE A 403 25.98 -11.84 -5.74
CA PHE A 403 26.35 -11.24 -7.03
C PHE A 403 27.30 -10.06 -6.93
N SER A 404 27.60 -9.60 -5.71
CA SER A 404 28.57 -8.53 -5.48
C SER A 404 29.99 -8.87 -5.97
N ILE A 405 30.28 -10.16 -6.22
CA ILE A 405 31.55 -10.63 -6.78
C ILE A 405 31.65 -10.48 -8.30
N PHE A 406 30.51 -10.34 -9.00
CA PHE A 406 30.52 -10.18 -10.44
C PHE A 406 30.66 -8.69 -10.82
N PRO A 407 31.13 -8.38 -12.05
CA PRO A 407 31.19 -7.01 -12.52
C PRO A 407 29.82 -6.31 -12.44
N ASN A 408 29.85 -4.99 -12.25
CA ASN A 408 28.64 -4.18 -12.30
C ASN A 408 27.93 -4.37 -13.65
N VAL A 409 26.61 -4.40 -13.62
CA VAL A 409 25.78 -4.41 -14.83
C VAL A 409 25.31 -2.98 -15.11
N SER A 410 24.94 -2.69 -16.36
CA SER A 410 24.37 -1.38 -16.72
C SER A 410 22.92 -1.51 -17.14
N ALA A 411 22.12 -0.48 -16.89
CA ALA A 411 20.74 -0.39 -17.37
C ALA A 411 20.50 0.97 -18.02
N VAL A 412 19.88 0.99 -19.19
CA VAL A 412 19.33 2.20 -19.81
C VAL A 412 17.83 2.05 -19.85
N ILE A 413 17.14 2.91 -19.10
CA ILE A 413 15.68 2.98 -19.08
C ILE A 413 15.25 4.17 -19.94
N LEU A 414 14.61 3.90 -21.07
CA LEU A 414 14.00 4.91 -21.94
C LEU A 414 12.48 4.76 -21.85
N GLN A 415 11.77 5.83 -21.52
CA GLN A 415 10.33 5.92 -21.67
C GLN A 415 10.05 6.98 -22.74
N ALA A 416 9.31 6.61 -23.78
CA ALA A 416 8.84 7.56 -24.79
C ALA A 416 7.49 7.09 -25.32
N ASN A 417 6.58 8.04 -25.53
CA ASN A 417 5.21 7.74 -25.92
C ASN A 417 4.52 6.84 -24.88
N ASP A 418 4.00 5.68 -25.30
CA ASP A 418 3.30 4.70 -24.46
C ASP A 418 4.15 3.48 -24.07
N THR A 419 5.43 3.48 -24.46
CA THR A 419 6.33 2.34 -24.29
C THR A 419 7.53 2.74 -23.43
N MET A 420 7.98 1.80 -22.60
CA MET A 420 9.22 1.91 -21.86
C MET A 420 10.12 0.72 -22.20
N TRP A 421 11.40 1.01 -22.44
CA TRP A 421 12.45 0.06 -22.76
C TRP A 421 13.47 0.04 -21.63
N VAL A 422 13.70 -1.14 -21.07
CA VAL A 422 14.76 -1.39 -20.09
C VAL A 422 15.84 -2.21 -20.81
N GLN A 423 16.96 -1.56 -21.13
CA GLN A 423 18.08 -2.16 -21.83
C GLN A 423 19.18 -2.49 -20.81
N ASN A 424 19.37 -3.77 -20.50
CA ASN A 424 20.37 -4.22 -19.56
C ASN A 424 21.58 -4.80 -20.30
N HIS A 425 22.78 -4.57 -19.76
CA HIS A 425 23.97 -5.33 -20.10
C HIS A 425 24.36 -6.19 -18.89
N LEU A 426 23.99 -7.47 -18.94
CA LEU A 426 24.16 -8.43 -17.85
C LEU A 426 25.44 -9.24 -18.08
N TRP A 427 26.56 -8.70 -17.61
CA TRP A 427 27.91 -9.28 -17.72
C TRP A 427 28.38 -9.54 -19.16
N PHE A 428 27.85 -10.57 -19.80
CA PHE A 428 28.19 -10.99 -21.17
C PHE A 428 26.95 -11.11 -22.08
N VAL A 429 25.75 -10.81 -21.58
CA VAL A 429 24.51 -10.88 -22.36
C VAL A 429 23.72 -9.58 -22.30
N ASP A 430 23.29 -9.11 -23.46
CA ASP A 430 22.39 -7.98 -23.55
C ASP A 430 20.93 -8.45 -23.43
N GLN A 431 20.15 -7.69 -22.68
CA GLN A 431 18.71 -7.89 -22.53
C GLN A 431 17.97 -6.58 -22.85
N CYS A 432 16.86 -6.68 -23.59
CA CYS A 432 15.87 -5.60 -23.64
C CYS A 432 14.52 -6.10 -23.15
N ILE A 433 13.88 -5.31 -22.29
CA ILE A 433 12.50 -5.52 -21.84
C ILE A 433 11.68 -4.35 -22.35
N CYS A 434 10.66 -4.64 -23.16
CA CYS A 434 9.67 -3.66 -23.57
C CYS A 434 8.47 -3.79 -22.64
N THR A 435 7.93 -2.68 -22.17
CA THR A 435 6.75 -2.66 -21.31
C THR A 435 5.84 -1.51 -21.70
N ASN A 436 4.53 -1.69 -21.49
CA ASN A 436 3.59 -0.59 -21.46
C ASN A 436 3.24 -0.30 -19.99
N PRO A 437 3.75 0.81 -19.41
CA PRO A 437 3.52 1.13 -18.00
C PRO A 437 2.05 1.36 -17.64
N SER A 438 1.13 1.50 -18.59
CA SER A 438 -0.32 1.64 -18.34
C SER A 438 -1.12 0.34 -18.40
N GLY A 439 -0.53 -0.76 -18.90
CA GLY A 439 -1.24 -1.94 -19.40
C GLY A 439 -2.19 -2.66 -18.42
N ASN A 440 -2.10 -2.37 -17.12
CA ASN A 440 -2.87 -3.06 -16.07
C ASN A 440 -3.96 -2.21 -15.38
N HIS A 441 -4.08 -0.90 -15.67
CA HIS A 441 -4.88 0.02 -14.82
C HIS A 441 -5.94 0.85 -15.55
N CYS A 442 -6.21 0.56 -16.81
CA CYS A 442 -7.15 1.33 -17.59
C CYS A 442 -8.32 0.48 -18.07
N THR A 443 -9.48 1.12 -18.20
CA THR A 443 -10.72 0.45 -18.58
C THR A 443 -10.82 0.17 -20.09
N ASN A 444 -10.08 0.90 -20.93
CA ASN A 444 -10.15 0.84 -22.40
C ASN A 444 -8.74 0.80 -23.04
N PRO A 445 -8.18 -0.36 -23.39
CA PRO A 445 -6.92 -0.46 -24.13
C PRO A 445 -7.05 -0.02 -25.60
N PRO A 446 -5.98 0.46 -26.27
CA PRO A 446 -4.63 0.62 -25.74
C PRO A 446 -4.52 1.87 -24.87
N CYS A 447 -3.82 1.72 -23.76
CA CYS A 447 -3.61 2.81 -22.82
C CYS A 447 -2.26 3.43 -23.08
N LYS A 448 -2.24 4.75 -23.04
CA LYS A 448 -1.02 5.55 -23.18
C LYS A 448 -0.62 5.98 -21.78
N ASN A 449 0.53 5.51 -21.28
CA ASN A 449 1.16 6.09 -20.11
C ASN A 449 2.27 7.03 -20.58
N TYR A 450 2.02 8.32 -20.50
CA TYR A 450 3.04 9.32 -20.76
C TYR A 450 4.01 9.40 -19.58
N ILE A 451 5.17 9.99 -19.81
CA ILE A 451 6.09 10.35 -18.73
C ILE A 451 5.38 11.29 -17.72
N TRP A 452 5.90 11.39 -16.50
CA TRP A 452 5.34 12.34 -15.54
C TRP A 452 5.42 13.76 -16.11
N HIS A 453 4.35 14.54 -15.94
CA HIS A 453 4.31 15.91 -16.45
C HIS A 453 5.16 16.85 -15.58
N TRP A 454 5.68 17.92 -16.17
CA TRP A 454 6.61 18.83 -15.48
C TRP A 454 5.98 19.53 -14.26
N ASP A 455 4.66 19.71 -14.29
CA ASP A 455 3.86 20.34 -13.23
C ASP A 455 3.15 19.35 -12.30
N THR A 456 3.53 18.06 -12.30
CA THR A 456 2.79 17.00 -11.57
C THR A 456 2.58 17.32 -10.08
N PHE A 457 3.47 18.11 -9.46
CA PHE A 457 3.39 18.51 -8.06
C PHE A 457 2.96 19.97 -7.85
N LYS A 458 2.38 20.65 -8.86
CA LYS A 458 1.99 22.06 -8.76
C LYS A 458 1.02 22.37 -7.60
N ASP A 459 0.20 21.39 -7.25
CA ASP A 459 -0.83 21.45 -6.21
C ASP A 459 -0.36 20.76 -4.91
N ALA A 460 0.93 20.44 -4.78
CA ALA A 460 1.49 19.86 -3.57
C ALA A 460 1.38 20.84 -2.39
N GLN A 461 0.94 20.33 -1.25
CA GLN A 461 0.80 21.10 -0.02
C GLN A 461 2.17 21.36 0.58
N TYR A 462 2.45 22.62 0.92
CA TYR A 462 3.67 23.00 1.64
C TYR A 462 3.56 22.64 3.12
N LEU A 463 4.55 21.94 3.65
CA LEU A 463 4.59 21.47 5.04
C LEU A 463 5.53 22.29 5.92
N GLY A 464 6.56 22.92 5.34
CA GLY A 464 7.51 23.77 6.04
C GLY A 464 8.91 23.64 5.49
N ARG A 465 9.87 24.23 6.21
CA ARG A 465 11.29 24.17 5.89
C ARG A 465 12.03 23.29 6.88
N GLU A 466 12.91 22.45 6.35
CA GLU A 466 13.58 21.40 7.10
C GLU A 466 15.07 21.38 6.77
N ARG A 467 15.87 20.99 7.76
CA ARG A 467 17.25 20.62 7.56
C ARG A 467 17.32 19.10 7.54
N ILE A 468 17.41 18.53 6.34
CA ILE A 468 17.30 17.09 6.07
C ILE A 468 18.54 16.60 5.33
N GLY A 469 18.94 15.35 5.55
CA GLY A 469 19.97 14.74 4.72
C GLY A 469 19.41 14.35 3.34
N ALA A 470 20.00 14.87 2.27
CA ALA A 470 19.80 14.40 0.92
C ALA A 470 20.84 13.32 0.60
N GLU A 471 20.36 12.08 0.44
CA GLU A 471 21.18 10.88 0.28
C GLU A 471 22.02 10.92 -1.01
N TRP A 472 23.18 10.27 -1.03
CA TRP A 472 24.11 10.18 -2.17
C TRP A 472 24.77 11.50 -2.62
N ILE A 473 24.28 12.67 -2.24
CA ILE A 473 24.92 13.93 -2.61
C ILE A 473 26.29 14.04 -1.92
N GLN A 474 27.34 14.36 -2.69
CA GLN A 474 28.77 14.48 -2.31
C GLN A 474 29.52 13.18 -1.97
N ASN A 475 28.89 12.19 -1.34
CA ASN A 475 29.56 10.97 -0.86
C ASN A 475 28.91 9.71 -1.46
N HIS A 476 28.99 9.53 -2.79
CA HIS A 476 28.45 8.40 -3.58
C HIS A 476 29.05 7.00 -3.24
N GLY A 477 29.51 6.76 -2.01
CA GLY A 477 30.41 5.66 -1.66
C GLY A 477 29.94 4.68 -0.57
N THR A 478 29.30 5.11 0.53
CA THR A 478 28.96 4.18 1.64
C THR A 478 27.83 4.72 2.53
N GLY A 479 27.10 3.80 3.18
CA GLY A 479 25.79 3.98 3.82
C GLY A 479 25.64 4.88 5.05
N LYS A 480 26.27 6.07 5.06
CA LYS A 480 25.97 7.17 6.01
C LYS A 480 26.09 8.55 5.35
N ALA A 481 26.07 8.59 4.03
CA ALA A 481 26.46 9.72 3.21
C ALA A 481 25.25 10.50 2.70
N SER A 482 24.76 11.44 3.52
CA SER A 482 23.78 12.43 3.09
C SER A 482 24.37 13.82 3.24
N LYS A 483 24.21 14.69 2.23
CA LYS A 483 24.48 16.12 2.38
C LYS A 483 23.33 16.70 3.18
N ILE A 484 23.62 17.25 4.37
CA ILE A 484 22.61 17.97 5.14
C ILE A 484 22.29 19.27 4.40
N MET A 485 21.02 19.46 4.05
CA MET A 485 20.52 20.59 3.28
C MET A 485 19.29 21.19 3.93
N GLU A 486 19.15 22.51 3.83
CA GLU A 486 17.91 23.20 4.17
C GLU A 486 16.99 23.18 2.94
N LEU A 487 15.88 22.46 3.02
CA LEU A 487 14.96 22.21 1.91
C LEU A 487 13.50 22.54 2.30
N ASP A 488 12.72 22.95 1.32
CA ASP A 488 11.28 23.15 1.43
C ASP A 488 10.55 21.83 1.18
N HIS A 489 9.76 21.36 2.15
CA HIS A 489 9.04 20.09 2.12
C HIS A 489 7.59 20.26 1.66
N PHE A 490 7.19 19.46 0.68
CA PHE A 490 5.86 19.40 0.11
C PHE A 490 5.32 17.97 0.16
N ILE A 491 3.99 17.86 0.14
CA ILE A 491 3.29 16.59 0.01
C ILE A 491 2.17 16.63 -1.01
N LEU A 492 2.07 15.58 -1.83
CA LEU A 492 0.94 15.32 -2.72
C LEU A 492 0.56 13.84 -2.66
N TRP A 493 -0.61 13.54 -2.13
CA TRP A 493 -1.04 12.18 -1.79
C TRP A 493 0.01 11.50 -0.90
N SER A 494 0.61 10.39 -1.33
CA SER A 494 1.69 9.70 -0.62
C SER A 494 3.11 10.12 -1.06
N HIS A 495 3.24 11.09 -1.96
CA HIS A 495 4.54 11.60 -2.40
C HIS A 495 4.99 12.75 -1.51
N HIS A 496 6.18 12.61 -0.95
CA HIS A 496 6.89 13.69 -0.29
C HIS A 496 7.97 14.22 -1.23
N VAL A 497 8.06 15.54 -1.34
CA VAL A 497 8.98 16.21 -2.25
C VAL A 497 9.70 17.32 -1.50
N TRP A 498 11.01 17.38 -1.63
CA TRP A 498 11.84 18.44 -1.09
C TRP A 498 12.50 19.21 -2.22
N THR A 499 12.45 20.53 -2.11
CA THR A 499 13.06 21.46 -3.08
C THR A 499 14.07 22.35 -2.38
N ASP A 500 15.11 22.74 -3.11
CA ASP A 500 16.12 23.67 -2.59
C ASP A 500 15.65 25.12 -2.77
N PRO A 501 15.52 25.91 -1.69
CA PRO A 501 15.09 27.30 -1.77
C PRO A 501 16.10 28.19 -2.53
N VAL A 502 17.35 27.75 -2.72
CA VAL A 502 18.38 28.50 -3.46
C VAL A 502 18.30 28.20 -4.96
N SER A 503 18.52 26.95 -5.37
CA SER A 503 18.49 26.57 -6.79
C SER A 503 17.08 26.49 -7.39
N LYS A 504 16.04 26.48 -6.54
CA LYS A 504 14.64 26.27 -6.91
C LYS A 504 14.35 24.93 -7.58
N ARG A 505 15.20 23.93 -7.37
CA ARG A 505 15.07 22.59 -7.98
C ARG A 505 14.51 21.56 -7.00
N PRO A 506 13.78 20.55 -7.49
CA PRO A 506 13.59 19.31 -6.75
C PRO A 506 14.93 18.68 -6.39
N VAL A 507 15.05 18.25 -5.14
CA VAL A 507 16.28 17.61 -4.61
C VAL A 507 15.99 16.20 -4.17
N ARG A 508 14.87 15.97 -3.49
CA ARG A 508 14.54 14.65 -2.93
C ARG A 508 13.07 14.37 -3.14
N MET A 509 12.73 13.14 -3.48
CA MET A 509 11.36 12.66 -3.53
C MET A 509 11.26 11.29 -2.91
N TRP A 510 10.27 11.09 -2.07
CA TRP A 510 10.02 9.82 -1.43
C TRP A 510 8.58 9.40 -1.67
N LYS A 511 8.42 8.18 -2.16
CA LYS A 511 7.15 7.48 -2.14
C LYS A 511 7.34 6.10 -1.49
N PRO A 512 6.61 5.82 -0.41
CA PRO A 512 6.86 4.70 0.52
C PRO A 512 7.02 3.31 -0.07
N PHE A 513 6.35 3.02 -1.19
CA PHE A 513 6.34 1.72 -1.85
C PHE A 513 6.78 1.78 -3.32
N ASN A 514 7.08 2.98 -3.84
CA ASN A 514 7.66 3.13 -5.17
C ASN A 514 9.17 3.36 -5.11
N GLY A 515 9.66 4.08 -4.08
CA GLY A 515 11.07 4.35 -3.93
C GLY A 515 11.46 5.74 -3.44
N LEU A 516 12.78 5.95 -3.40
CA LEU A 516 13.46 7.22 -3.13
C LEU A 516 14.09 7.73 -4.41
N GLN A 517 14.02 9.03 -4.68
CA GLN A 517 14.74 9.69 -5.77
C GLN A 517 15.49 10.90 -5.20
N VAL A 518 16.74 11.09 -5.61
CA VAL A 518 17.57 12.22 -5.20
C VAL A 518 18.25 12.82 -6.42
N TYR A 519 18.22 14.14 -6.49
CA TYR A 519 18.83 14.98 -7.52
C TYR A 519 19.85 15.91 -6.85
N ASP A 520 21.09 15.89 -7.32
CA ASP A 520 22.10 16.88 -6.91
C ASP A 520 21.76 18.23 -7.56
N PRO A 521 21.50 19.29 -6.76
CA PRO A 521 21.20 20.62 -7.29
C PRO A 521 22.26 21.17 -8.25
N GLU A 522 23.52 20.73 -8.11
CA GLU A 522 24.65 21.21 -8.92
C GLU A 522 24.79 20.47 -10.27
N ALA A 523 24.02 19.40 -10.48
CA ALA A 523 24.08 18.53 -11.66
C ALA A 523 23.03 18.86 -12.73
N TRP A 524 22.15 19.85 -12.50
CA TRP A 524 21.09 20.22 -13.43
C TRP A 524 21.59 21.09 -14.59
N THR A 525 21.08 20.79 -15.78
CA THR A 525 21.12 21.64 -16.98
C THR A 525 19.72 21.69 -17.58
N ASP A 526 19.19 22.88 -17.87
CA ASP A 526 17.84 23.08 -18.42
C ASP A 526 17.77 22.87 -19.95
N SER A 527 18.47 21.84 -20.44
CA SER A 527 18.49 21.46 -21.84
C SER A 527 18.87 20.00 -22.00
N VAL A 528 18.53 19.43 -23.15
CA VAL A 528 19.09 18.18 -23.66
C VAL A 528 19.89 18.54 -24.91
N GLU A 529 21.20 18.40 -24.85
CA GLU A 529 22.11 18.83 -25.93
C GLU A 529 21.96 17.96 -27.19
N ASP A 530 21.84 16.65 -26.99
CA ASP A 530 21.68 15.67 -28.05
C ASP A 530 20.27 15.07 -28.00
N PRO A 531 19.34 15.46 -28.89
CA PRO A 531 17.98 14.93 -28.89
C PRO A 531 17.91 13.45 -29.31
N SER A 532 18.96 12.90 -29.95
CA SER A 532 18.99 11.49 -30.37
C SER A 532 19.04 10.51 -29.19
N VAL A 533 19.32 11.01 -27.97
CA VAL A 533 19.25 10.20 -26.74
C VAL A 533 17.86 9.58 -26.52
N PHE A 534 16.82 10.15 -27.14
CA PHE A 534 15.43 9.68 -27.09
C PHE A 534 15.01 8.86 -28.32
N ASP A 535 15.93 8.52 -29.23
CA ASP A 535 15.62 7.69 -30.39
C ASP A 535 15.01 6.35 -29.96
N ASN A 536 13.81 6.06 -30.48
CA ASN A 536 13.03 4.89 -30.13
C ASN A 536 12.37 4.24 -31.36
N PRO A 537 12.16 2.91 -31.36
CA PRO A 537 12.64 1.95 -30.37
C PRO A 537 14.17 1.78 -30.39
N PRO A 538 14.84 1.52 -29.25
CA PRO A 538 16.28 1.32 -29.22
C PRO A 538 16.72 0.13 -30.07
N ALA A 539 17.90 0.23 -30.69
CA ALA A 539 18.43 -0.84 -31.56
C ALA A 539 18.53 -2.20 -30.84
N LYS A 540 18.88 -2.21 -29.54
CA LYS A 540 18.92 -3.43 -28.71
C LYS A 540 17.56 -4.13 -28.58
N CYS A 541 16.46 -3.41 -28.76
CA CYS A 541 15.11 -3.97 -28.58
C CYS A 541 14.53 -4.53 -29.88
N LYS A 542 15.10 -4.16 -31.03
CA LYS A 542 14.72 -4.66 -32.35
C LYS A 542 15.24 -6.08 -32.57
N LYS A 543 14.67 -6.78 -33.55
CA LYS A 543 15.13 -8.12 -33.94
C LYS A 543 16.61 -8.09 -34.34
N GLY A 544 17.39 -9.03 -33.80
CA GLY A 544 18.84 -9.08 -33.98
C GLY A 544 19.63 -8.11 -33.11
N GLY A 545 18.96 -7.38 -32.20
CA GLY A 545 19.60 -6.54 -31.18
C GLY A 545 20.12 -7.34 -29.98
N ALA A 546 19.43 -7.23 -28.84
CA ALA A 546 19.76 -7.96 -27.63
C ALA A 546 19.51 -9.47 -27.78
N ALA A 547 20.33 -10.27 -27.13
CA ALA A 547 20.17 -11.73 -27.10
C ALA A 547 18.89 -12.15 -26.37
N ILE A 548 18.49 -11.39 -25.34
CA ILE A 548 17.24 -11.60 -24.61
C ILE A 548 16.30 -10.43 -24.91
N ARG A 549 15.11 -10.71 -25.44
CA ARG A 549 14.08 -9.69 -25.71
C ARG A 549 12.79 -10.11 -25.04
N ILE A 550 12.32 -9.36 -24.05
CA ILE A 550 11.10 -9.69 -23.30
C ILE A 550 10.01 -8.71 -23.66
N ASN A 551 8.86 -9.25 -24.09
CA ASN A 551 7.69 -8.48 -24.52
C ASN A 551 7.99 -7.46 -25.63
N CYS A 552 9.00 -7.70 -26.47
CA CYS A 552 9.36 -6.83 -27.59
C CYS A 552 8.99 -7.50 -28.92
N ASP A 553 8.32 -6.79 -29.82
CA ASP A 553 8.12 -7.26 -31.19
C ASP A 553 9.37 -7.13 -32.08
N ASP A 554 9.25 -7.39 -33.38
CA ASP A 554 10.43 -7.34 -34.27
C ASP A 554 10.97 -5.92 -34.48
N ASP A 555 10.08 -4.92 -34.39
CA ASP A 555 10.41 -3.50 -34.52
C ASP A 555 10.83 -2.88 -33.18
N GLY A 556 10.77 -3.66 -32.10
CA GLY A 556 11.18 -3.30 -30.76
C GLY A 556 10.10 -2.61 -29.94
N TRP A 557 8.83 -2.68 -30.34
CA TRP A 557 7.70 -2.16 -29.55
C TRP A 557 7.17 -3.17 -28.55
N TYR A 558 6.42 -2.70 -27.55
CA TYR A 558 5.80 -3.59 -26.57
C TYR A 558 4.78 -4.53 -27.22
N HIS A 559 4.93 -5.83 -26.98
CA HIS A 559 3.99 -6.87 -27.34
C HIS A 559 3.89 -7.93 -26.21
N PRO A 560 2.73 -8.07 -25.55
CA PRO A 560 2.60 -8.83 -24.29
C PRO A 560 2.84 -10.34 -24.39
N LYS A 561 2.93 -10.88 -25.61
CA LYS A 561 3.10 -12.32 -25.86
C LYS A 561 4.38 -12.67 -26.62
N LYS A 562 5.28 -11.71 -26.83
CA LYS A 562 6.46 -11.93 -27.66
C LYS A 562 7.74 -11.75 -26.87
N SER A 563 8.39 -12.87 -26.59
CA SER A 563 9.69 -12.92 -25.92
C SER A 563 10.60 -13.91 -26.64
N GLU A 564 11.89 -13.61 -26.68
CA GLU A 564 12.93 -14.37 -27.37
C GLU A 564 14.19 -14.44 -26.50
N GLY A 565 14.98 -15.50 -26.64
CA GLY A 565 16.23 -15.69 -25.90
C GLY A 565 16.05 -16.03 -24.42
N LEU A 566 14.89 -16.57 -24.03
CA LEU A 566 14.60 -16.90 -22.62
C LEU A 566 15.52 -17.99 -22.07
N GLU A 567 16.05 -18.87 -22.93
CA GLU A 567 17.04 -19.88 -22.58
C GLU A 567 18.34 -19.26 -22.03
N HIS A 568 18.73 -18.06 -22.51
CA HIS A 568 19.89 -17.35 -21.96
C HIS A 568 19.59 -16.79 -20.58
N LEU A 569 18.35 -16.34 -20.34
CA LEU A 569 17.92 -15.87 -19.03
C LEU A 569 17.87 -17.02 -18.02
N GLU A 570 17.36 -18.19 -18.41
CA GLU A 570 17.38 -19.40 -17.60
C GLU A 570 18.81 -19.84 -17.25
N ALA A 571 19.74 -19.75 -18.21
CA ALA A 571 21.15 -20.06 -17.96
C ALA A 571 21.77 -19.10 -16.94
N LEU A 572 21.49 -17.80 -17.05
CA LEU A 572 21.91 -16.81 -16.05
C LEU A 572 21.34 -17.15 -14.67
N TYR A 573 20.05 -17.51 -14.60
CA TYR A 573 19.41 -17.86 -13.33
C TYR A 573 20.04 -19.09 -12.70
N ALA A 574 20.34 -20.12 -13.48
CA ALA A 574 21.01 -21.33 -13.01
C ALA A 574 22.44 -21.06 -12.50
N MET A 575 23.23 -20.28 -13.25
CA MET A 575 24.57 -19.86 -12.82
C MET A 575 24.51 -19.11 -11.49
N ALA A 576 23.50 -18.27 -11.36
CA ALA A 576 23.34 -17.40 -10.23
C ALA A 576 22.88 -18.15 -8.96
N GLU A 577 21.93 -19.08 -9.09
CA GLU A 577 21.57 -20.00 -8.00
C GLU A 577 22.74 -20.88 -7.56
N GLN A 578 23.61 -21.29 -8.48
CA GLN A 578 24.79 -22.06 -8.15
C GLN A 578 25.79 -21.23 -7.33
N ALA A 579 26.03 -19.98 -7.73
CA ALA A 579 26.90 -19.06 -6.99
C ALA A 579 26.40 -18.82 -5.56
N GLN A 580 25.08 -18.65 -5.38
CA GLN A 580 24.48 -18.49 -4.05
C GLN A 580 24.72 -19.74 -3.18
N ARG A 581 24.46 -20.94 -3.71
CA ARG A 581 24.69 -22.20 -2.98
C ARG A 581 26.16 -22.39 -2.58
N THR A 582 27.10 -22.00 -3.44
CA THR A 582 28.53 -22.07 -3.10
C THR A 582 28.90 -21.11 -1.97
N GLN A 583 28.33 -19.90 -1.92
CA GLN A 583 28.61 -18.97 -0.84
C GLN A 583 28.06 -19.45 0.51
N GLU A 584 26.87 -20.06 0.53
CA GLU A 584 26.27 -20.65 1.73
C GLU A 584 27.06 -21.84 2.28
N LEU A 585 27.85 -22.54 1.44
CA LEU A 585 28.73 -23.63 1.87
C LEU A 585 30.09 -23.14 2.42
N VAL A 586 30.47 -21.90 2.15
CA VAL A 586 31.75 -21.30 2.56
C VAL A 586 31.61 -20.51 3.88
N VAL A 587 30.40 -20.05 4.19
CA VAL A 587 30.02 -19.41 5.47
C VAL A 587 29.65 -20.48 6.49
#